data_AF-A0A6A5JWW0-F1
#
_entry.id   AF-A0A6A5JWW0-F1
#
_cell.length_a   1.000
_cell.length_b   1.000
_cell.length_c   1.000
_cell.angle_alpha   90.00
_cell.angle_beta   90.00
_cell.angle_gamma   90.00
#
_symmetry.space_group_name_H-M   'P 1'
#
loop_
_entity.id
_entity.type
_entity.pdbx_description
1 polymer ?
#
loop_
_entity_poly.entity_id
_entity_poly.type
_entity_poly.pdbx_seq_one_letter_code
_entity_poly.pdbx_strand_id
1 'polypeptide(L)'
;MAIVDEWRGKLGLAKLARDSKLESNAMNCVVEGNGAMKHKLNPGTFGQVLAPGKDTQESFLSVFVGGWLCELPNTPGLEGVCGTMSKGWSYQGQTGHAEILMSDNYSKIGCAYYDGIHGCDLA
;
A
#
# COMPACT_ATOMS: atom_id res chain seq x y z
N MET A 1 -9.25 -4.81 1.90
CA MET A 1 -9.70 -3.90 2.99
C MET A 1 -9.38 -4.40 4.39
N ALA A 2 -9.68 -5.65 4.79
CA ALA A 2 -9.44 -6.12 6.16
C ALA A 2 -8.01 -5.84 6.70
N ILE A 3 -6.99 -6.11 5.88
CA ILE A 3 -5.58 -5.82 6.22
C ILE A 3 -5.36 -4.32 6.43
N VAL A 4 -5.86 -3.48 5.51
CA VAL A 4 -5.74 -2.02 5.60
C VAL A 4 -6.38 -1.51 6.89
N ASP A 5 -7.59 -1.97 7.19
CA ASP A 5 -8.34 -1.57 8.40
C ASP A 5 -7.66 -2.00 9.69
N GLU A 6 -7.14 -3.24 9.74
CA GLU A 6 -6.42 -3.75 10.90
C GLU A 6 -5.19 -2.89 11.21
N TRP A 7 -4.36 -2.64 10.20
CA TRP A 7 -3.09 -1.95 10.40
C TRP A 7 -3.27 -0.45 10.61
N ARG A 8 -4.21 0.20 9.92
CA ARG A 8 -4.58 1.58 10.24
C ARG A 8 -5.14 1.69 11.66
N GLY A 9 -5.92 0.72 12.12
CA GLY A 9 -6.39 0.66 13.50
C GLY A 9 -5.25 0.56 14.52
N LYS A 10 -4.23 -0.27 14.27
CA LYS A 10 -3.03 -0.36 15.14
C LYS A 10 -2.24 0.94 15.18
N LEU A 11 -2.22 1.69 14.08
CA LEU A 11 -1.59 3.01 13.96
C LEU A 11 -2.44 4.15 14.56
N GLY A 12 -3.64 3.86 15.07
CA GLY A 12 -4.56 4.88 15.58
C GLY A 12 -5.23 5.75 14.51
N LEU A 13 -5.18 5.32 13.24
CA LEU A 13 -5.71 6.07 12.10
C LEU A 13 -7.16 5.69 11.78
N ALA A 14 -7.89 6.63 11.19
CA ALA A 14 -9.25 6.37 10.71
C ALA A 14 -9.26 5.33 9.58
N LYS A 15 -10.31 4.52 9.47
CA LYS A 15 -10.48 3.58 8.36
C LYS A 15 -10.68 4.33 7.04
N LEU A 16 -10.14 3.78 5.96
CA LEU A 16 -10.35 4.29 4.61
C LEU A 16 -11.60 3.66 4.00
N ALA A 17 -12.42 4.46 3.33
CA ALA A 17 -13.53 3.94 2.55
C ALA A 17 -13.01 3.31 1.25
N ARG A 18 -13.47 2.09 0.95
CA ARG A 18 -13.23 1.47 -0.36
C ARG A 18 -13.93 2.30 -1.44
N ASP A 19 -13.20 2.71 -2.47
CA ASP A 19 -13.72 3.52 -3.58
C ASP A 19 -13.45 2.82 -4.93
N SER A 20 -14.52 2.50 -5.65
CA SER A 20 -14.45 1.72 -6.90
C SER A 20 -13.75 2.47 -8.05
N LYS A 21 -13.75 3.81 -8.03
CA LYS A 21 -13.00 4.60 -8.99
C LYS A 21 -11.51 4.47 -8.73
N LEU A 22 -11.08 4.53 -7.46
CA LEU A 22 -9.68 4.31 -7.11
C LEU A 22 -9.23 2.87 -7.40
N GLU A 23 -10.10 1.87 -7.24
CA GLU A 23 -9.77 0.48 -7.65
C GLU A 23 -9.55 0.38 -9.15
N SER A 24 -10.39 1.05 -9.93
CA SER A 24 -10.25 1.11 -11.39
C SER A 24 -8.98 1.87 -11.80
N ASN A 25 -8.64 2.95 -11.10
CA ASN A 25 -7.41 3.71 -11.32
C ASN A 25 -6.16 2.88 -11.00
N ALA A 26 -6.16 2.19 -9.85
CA ALA A 26 -5.08 1.29 -9.44
C ALA A 26 -4.91 0.16 -10.47
N MET A 27 -6.01 -0.47 -10.91
CA MET A 27 -6.00 -1.50 -11.94
C MET A 27 -5.41 -0.98 -13.25
N ASN A 28 -5.84 0.20 -13.71
CA ASN A 28 -5.28 0.82 -14.91
C ASN A 28 -3.77 1.08 -14.77
N CYS A 29 -3.31 1.54 -13.60
CA CYS A 29 -1.89 1.76 -13.33
C CYS A 29 -1.10 0.45 -13.43
N VAL A 30 -1.52 -0.61 -12.74
CA VAL A 30 -0.76 -1.88 -12.73
C VAL A 30 -0.78 -2.60 -14.09
N VAL A 31 -1.88 -2.49 -14.85
CA VAL A 31 -1.96 -3.03 -16.21
C VAL A 31 -1.04 -2.28 -17.18
N GLU A 32 -1.07 -0.95 -17.17
CA GLU A 32 -0.20 -0.14 -18.05
C GLU A 32 1.28 -0.18 -17.64
N GLY A 33 1.55 -0.49 -16.37
CA GLY A 33 2.90 -0.76 -15.89
C GLY A 33 3.54 -1.99 -16.55
N ASN A 34 2.73 -2.93 -17.05
CA ASN A 34 3.16 -4.11 -17.81
C ASN A 34 4.33 -4.86 -17.12
N GLY A 35 4.15 -5.21 -15.85
CA GLY A 35 5.14 -5.88 -15.01
C GLY A 35 6.21 -4.97 -14.39
N ALA A 36 6.17 -3.66 -14.67
CA ALA A 36 7.05 -2.66 -14.05
C ALA A 36 6.31 -1.80 -13.01
N MET A 37 7.04 -1.37 -11.97
CA MET A 37 6.57 -0.42 -10.96
C MET A 37 6.60 1.02 -11.52
N LYS A 38 5.73 1.30 -12.48
CA LYS A 38 5.59 2.63 -13.09
C LYS A 38 4.34 3.32 -12.56
N HIS A 39 4.54 4.43 -11.84
CA HIS A 39 3.44 5.24 -11.35
C HIS A 39 2.63 5.87 -12.49
N LYS A 40 1.31 5.92 -12.28
CA LYS A 40 0.35 6.66 -13.10
C LYS A 40 -0.78 7.17 -12.20
N LEU A 41 -0.73 8.46 -11.88
CA LEU A 41 -1.78 9.12 -11.10
C LEU A 41 -2.95 9.49 -12.00
N ASN A 42 -3.96 8.62 -12.04
CA ASN A 42 -5.20 8.87 -12.76
C ASN A 42 -6.05 9.96 -12.04
N PRO A 43 -6.93 10.68 -12.75
CA PRO A 43 -7.72 11.76 -12.14
C PRO A 43 -8.50 11.33 -10.89
N GLY A 44 -8.22 12.00 -9.77
CA GLY A 44 -8.80 11.69 -8.45
C GLY A 44 -7.92 10.82 -7.56
N THR A 45 -6.78 10.33 -8.05
CA THR A 45 -5.73 9.71 -7.23
C THR A 45 -4.78 10.78 -6.71
N PHE A 46 -4.61 10.86 -5.39
CA PHE A 46 -3.73 11.83 -4.70
C PHE A 46 -2.58 11.17 -3.94
N GLY A 47 -2.57 9.84 -3.85
CA GLY A 47 -1.44 9.03 -3.40
C GLY A 47 -1.47 7.68 -4.11
N GLN A 48 -0.30 7.09 -4.37
CA GLN A 48 -0.20 5.79 -5.02
C GLN A 48 0.99 5.02 -4.47
N VAL A 49 0.78 3.75 -4.18
CA VAL A 49 1.82 2.82 -3.73
C VAL A 49 1.84 1.60 -4.63
N LEU A 50 3.03 1.10 -4.97
CA LEU A 50 3.23 -0.06 -5.85
C LEU A 50 4.27 -1.00 -5.22
N ALA A 51 4.12 -2.31 -5.41
CA ALA A 51 5.14 -3.28 -5.02
C ALA A 51 4.95 -4.62 -5.75
N PRO A 52 6.04 -5.39 -5.95
CA PRO A 52 5.93 -6.73 -6.49
C PRO A 52 5.32 -7.71 -5.48
N GLY A 53 4.60 -8.72 -5.97
CA GLY A 53 4.00 -9.78 -5.17
C GLY A 53 3.20 -10.79 -5.98
N LYS A 54 2.46 -11.65 -5.27
CA LYS A 54 1.56 -12.67 -5.81
C LYS A 54 0.11 -12.29 -5.58
N ASP A 55 -0.81 -12.85 -6.36
CA ASP A 55 -2.26 -12.66 -6.17
C ASP A 55 -2.80 -13.46 -4.97
N THR A 56 -2.32 -13.17 -3.77
CA THR A 56 -2.81 -13.78 -2.54
C THR A 56 -2.89 -12.76 -1.41
N GLN A 57 -3.74 -13.06 -0.43
CA GLN A 57 -3.92 -12.20 0.73
C GLN A 57 -2.65 -12.13 1.60
N GLU A 58 -1.90 -13.23 1.70
CA GLU A 58 -0.62 -13.29 2.41
C GLU A 58 0.44 -12.44 1.71
N SER A 59 0.46 -12.45 0.37
CA SER A 59 1.35 -11.58 -0.38
C SER A 59 0.97 -10.12 -0.20
N PHE A 60 -0.33 -9.79 -0.24
CA PHE A 60 -0.77 -8.42 0.01
C PHE A 60 -0.44 -7.99 1.45
N LEU A 61 -0.56 -8.87 2.45
CA LEU A 61 -0.14 -8.57 3.82
C LEU A 61 1.38 -8.31 3.92
N SER A 62 2.19 -9.14 3.26
CA SER A 62 3.65 -8.96 3.20
C SER A 62 4.03 -7.65 2.54
N VAL A 63 3.38 -7.29 1.43
CA VAL A 63 3.56 -6.00 0.74
C VAL A 63 3.11 -4.84 1.63
N PHE A 64 1.88 -4.90 2.14
CA PHE A 64 1.28 -3.78 2.86
C PHE A 64 2.05 -3.45 4.14
N VAL A 65 2.35 -4.46 4.95
CA VAL A 65 3.05 -4.25 6.22
C VAL A 65 4.55 -4.21 6.02
N GLY A 66 5.10 -5.27 5.44
CA GLY A 66 6.53 -5.45 5.27
C GLY A 66 7.14 -4.54 4.22
N GLY A 67 6.51 -4.43 3.06
CA GLY A 67 7.00 -3.62 1.95
C GLY A 67 6.77 -2.12 2.12
N TRP A 68 5.59 -1.73 2.62
CA TRP A 68 5.19 -0.31 2.68
C TRP A 68 5.25 0.28 4.08
N LEU A 69 4.50 -0.23 5.06
CA LEU A 69 4.46 0.41 6.39
C LEU A 69 5.80 0.36 7.12
N CYS A 70 6.54 -0.74 6.98
CA CYS A 70 7.84 -0.94 7.63
C CYS A 70 8.99 -0.11 7.03
N GLU A 71 8.73 0.75 6.04
CA GLU A 71 9.65 1.82 5.68
C GLU A 71 9.87 2.80 6.86
N LEU A 72 8.88 2.94 7.75
CA LEU A 72 8.98 3.70 9.01
C LEU A 72 8.81 2.74 10.21
N PRO A 73 9.82 1.90 10.53
CA PRO A 73 9.67 0.79 11.46
C PRO A 73 9.51 1.21 12.93
N ASN A 74 9.79 2.47 13.25
CA ASN A 74 9.68 3.03 14.60
C ASN A 74 8.35 3.75 14.84
N THR A 75 7.40 3.69 13.90
CA THR A 75 6.08 4.28 14.06
C THR A 75 5.28 3.54 15.15
N PRO A 76 4.66 4.26 16.10
CA PRO A 76 3.79 3.66 17.10
C PRO A 76 2.68 2.81 16.45
N GLY A 77 2.47 1.59 16.94
CA GLY A 77 1.56 0.60 16.35
C GLY A 77 2.23 -0.45 15.45
N LEU A 78 3.53 -0.30 15.15
CA LEU A 78 4.36 -1.27 14.41
C LEU A 78 5.40 -1.98 15.29
N GLU A 79 5.28 -1.90 16.61
CA GLU A 79 6.29 -2.40 17.54
C GLU A 79 6.59 -3.90 17.30
N GLY A 80 7.85 -4.20 17.00
CA GLY A 80 8.35 -5.56 16.79
C GLY A 80 7.91 -6.23 15.48
N VAL A 81 6.83 -5.81 14.84
CA VAL A 81 6.33 -6.48 13.62
C VAL A 81 7.33 -6.38 12.47
N CYS A 82 7.97 -5.21 12.32
CA CYS A 82 8.92 -4.97 11.25
C CYS A 82 10.19 -5.81 11.39
N GLY A 83 10.52 -6.35 12.57
CA GLY A 83 11.63 -7.31 12.72
C GLY A 83 11.40 -8.63 11.96
N THR A 84 10.14 -8.97 11.63
CA THR A 84 9.79 -10.16 10.87
C THR A 84 9.25 -9.83 9.49
N MET A 85 8.30 -8.90 9.38
CA MET A 85 7.60 -8.61 8.14
C MET A 85 8.48 -7.89 7.10
N SER A 86 9.52 -7.16 7.52
CA SER A 86 10.46 -6.50 6.59
C SER A 86 11.45 -7.45 5.91
N LYS A 87 11.54 -8.71 6.35
CA LYS A 87 12.56 -9.64 5.84
C LYS A 87 12.39 -9.87 4.35
N GLY A 88 13.42 -9.54 3.58
CA GLY A 88 13.44 -9.64 2.12
C GLY A 88 13.06 -8.35 1.39
N TRP A 89 12.61 -7.31 2.12
CA TRP A 89 12.37 -5.99 1.56
C TRP A 89 13.63 -5.13 1.64
N SER A 90 13.89 -4.36 0.58
CA SER A 90 14.97 -3.38 0.51
C SER A 90 14.36 -2.02 0.19
N TYR A 91 14.30 -1.14 1.20
CA TYR A 91 13.65 0.17 1.07
C TYR A 91 14.53 1.22 0.40
N GLN A 92 15.85 1.00 0.32
CA GLN A 92 16.81 1.99 -0.22
C GLN A 92 16.70 3.40 0.40
N GLY A 93 16.25 3.49 1.66
CA GLY A 93 16.01 4.76 2.36
C GLY A 93 14.70 5.47 2.00
N GLN A 94 13.82 4.84 1.21
CA GLN A 94 12.51 5.36 0.87
C GLN A 94 11.53 5.22 2.05
N THR A 95 10.66 6.21 2.20
CA THR A 95 9.60 6.29 3.22
C THR A 95 8.23 6.63 2.64
N GLY A 96 8.17 6.86 1.32
CA GLY A 96 7.00 7.44 0.67
C GLY A 96 5.76 6.55 0.74
N HIS A 97 5.91 5.22 0.75
CA HIS A 97 4.75 4.34 0.84
C HIS A 97 4.14 4.40 2.25
N ALA A 98 4.98 4.37 3.29
CA ALA A 98 4.52 4.56 4.66
C ALA A 98 3.85 5.94 4.85
N GLU A 99 4.48 7.01 4.37
CA GLU A 99 3.95 8.38 4.48
C GLU A 99 2.56 8.53 3.84
N ILE A 100 2.36 7.92 2.66
CA ILE A 100 1.06 7.91 1.99
C ILE A 100 0.03 7.11 2.79
N LEU A 101 0.34 5.87 3.18
CA LEU A 101 -0.60 4.97 3.83
C LEU A 101 -0.93 5.35 5.28
N MET A 102 -0.05 6.11 5.93
CA MET A 102 -0.22 6.60 7.29
C MET A 102 -0.81 8.02 7.35
N SER A 103 -0.99 8.69 6.21
CA SER A 103 -1.56 10.04 6.20
C SER A 103 -3.03 10.05 6.60
N ASP A 104 -3.40 11.07 7.39
CA ASP A 104 -4.80 11.44 7.68
C ASP A 104 -5.43 12.30 6.59
N ASN A 105 -4.66 12.69 5.56
CA ASN A 105 -5.17 13.49 4.45
C ASN A 105 -6.03 12.70 3.46
N TYR A 106 -5.99 11.37 3.55
CA TYR A 106 -6.78 10.47 2.70
C TYR A 106 -7.93 9.86 3.48
N SER A 107 -9.08 9.75 2.83
CA SER A 107 -10.29 9.14 3.38
C SER A 107 -10.75 7.93 2.57
N LYS A 108 -10.14 7.71 1.39
CA LYS A 108 -10.51 6.66 0.44
C LYS A 108 -9.30 5.89 -0.04
N ILE A 109 -9.55 4.64 -0.43
CA ILE A 109 -8.55 3.78 -1.04
C ILE A 109 -9.20 2.85 -2.07
N GLY A 110 -8.45 2.52 -3.12
CA GLY A 110 -8.76 1.42 -4.01
C GLY A 110 -7.48 0.68 -4.38
N CYS A 111 -7.50 -0.65 -4.28
CA CYS A 111 -6.34 -1.47 -4.56
C CYS A 111 -6.64 -2.46 -5.68
N ALA A 112 -5.59 -2.83 -6.42
CA ALA A 112 -5.64 -3.80 -7.49
C ALA A 112 -4.35 -4.63 -7.53
N TYR A 113 -4.46 -5.79 -8.15
CA TYR A 113 -3.32 -6.62 -8.51
C TYR A 113 -3.39 -6.94 -10.00
N TYR A 114 -2.25 -6.89 -10.67
CA TYR A 114 -2.09 -7.40 -12.03
C TYR A 114 -0.63 -7.77 -12.29
N ASP A 115 -0.41 -8.92 -12.93
CA ASP A 115 0.89 -9.40 -13.43
C ASP A 115 2.07 -9.14 -12.48
N GLY A 116 1.94 -9.64 -11.25
CA GLY A 116 3.02 -9.57 -10.26
C GLY A 116 3.11 -8.26 -9.48
N ILE A 117 2.24 -7.27 -9.73
CA ILE A 117 2.27 -5.97 -9.04
C ILE A 117 0.98 -5.75 -8.24
N HIS A 118 1.16 -5.45 -6.95
CA HIS A 118 0.12 -4.84 -6.11
C HIS A 118 0.19 -3.33 -6.24
N GLY A 119 -0.97 -2.69 -6.34
CA GLY A 119 -1.08 -1.23 -6.33
C GLY A 119 -2.28 -0.75 -5.54
N CYS A 120 -2.13 0.37 -4.81
CA CYS A 120 -3.23 1.06 -4.17
C CYS A 120 -3.18 2.56 -4.46
N ASP A 121 -4.33 3.11 -4.81
CA ASP A 121 -4.57 4.53 -5.03
C ASP A 121 -5.36 5.10 -3.84
N LEU A 122 -4.99 6.28 -3.36
CA LEU A 122 -5.58 6.97 -2.22
C LEU A 122 -6.12 8.35 -2.62
N ALA A 123 -7.20 8.78 -1.94
CA ALA A 123 -7.78 10.11 -2.10
C ALA A 123 -8.41 10.67 -0.83
#